data_AF-A0A1M6LIS8-F1
#
_entry.id   AF-A0A1M6LIS8-F1
#
_cell.length_a   1.000
_cell.length_b   1.000
_cell.length_c   1.000
_cell.angle_alpha   90.00
_cell.angle_beta   90.00
_cell.angle_gamma   90.00
#
_symmetry.space_group_name_H-M   'P 1'
#
loop_
_entity.id
_entity.type
_entity.pdbx_description
1 polymer ?
#
loop_
_entity_poly.entity_id
_entity_poly.type
_entity_poly.pdbx_seq_one_letter_code
_entity_poly.pdbx_strand_id
1 'polypeptide(L)'
;MTLMREKEEYPFCKSRWVLRYRVKDDVPPKKESHGFSNVIPLYPANRRNNFFSLPEGTSKLMVVPVPLLNIVHFHGHLCPELAVGYRVGLVAQKELGLTREKAKDFFVLAENMTSAIDALQFMTGCTIGNQNFFAYDLGKHVYYFGSFPAGSEPRQEALRVALINPIVDLSHQGDIEKRIVAGRASAADLEEYQQAIDDAVREILSIPDESLFVKSRVFLRPPQTACRRDYVKCSCCGEVVAVQKTVVGEDELLCQICAARKMV
;
A
#
# COMPACT_ATOMS: atom_id res chain seq x y z
N MET A 1 -1.08 7.50 -18.85
CA MET A 1 -1.31 7.74 -17.40
C MET A 1 -0.09 8.48 -16.91
N THR A 2 -0.24 9.73 -16.47
CA THR A 2 0.92 10.55 -16.11
C THR A 2 0.66 11.15 -14.74
N LEU A 3 1.47 10.77 -13.75
CA LEU A 3 1.49 11.39 -12.43
C LEU A 3 2.22 12.73 -12.57
N MET A 4 1.58 13.83 -12.16
CA MET A 4 2.22 15.14 -12.10
C MET A 4 2.23 15.63 -10.65
N ARG A 5 3.37 16.17 -10.22
CA ARG A 5 3.54 16.80 -8.91
C ARG A 5 3.17 18.28 -9.03
N GLU A 6 2.12 18.67 -8.32
CA GLU A 6 1.80 20.10 -8.14
C GLU A 6 2.67 20.65 -7.00
N LYS A 7 3.38 21.75 -7.24
CA LYS A 7 4.13 22.49 -6.22
C LYS A 7 3.33 23.74 -5.86
N GLU A 8 2.85 23.82 -4.62
CA GLU A 8 2.47 25.10 -4.02
C GLU A 8 3.56 25.51 -3.01
N GLU A 9 4.02 26.76 -3.13
CA GLU A 9 5.12 27.35 -2.35
C GLU A 9 4.66 27.78 -0.95
N TYR A 10 4.44 26.87 0.00
CA TYR A 10 4.27 27.21 1.43
C TYR A 10 4.73 26.06 2.37
N PRO A 11 5.15 26.36 3.63
CA PRO A 11 6.03 25.50 4.44
C PRO A 11 5.37 24.24 5.02
N PHE A 12 4.11 23.98 4.72
CA PHE A 12 3.42 22.73 5.01
C PHE A 12 2.94 22.09 3.70
N CYS A 13 3.90 21.60 2.92
CA CYS A 13 3.65 21.00 1.61
C CYS A 13 2.74 19.78 1.75
N LYS A 14 1.44 19.95 1.45
CA LYS A 14 0.57 18.84 1.07
C LYS A 14 0.87 18.54 -0.40
N SER A 15 1.79 17.62 -0.67
CA SER A 15 1.98 17.11 -2.02
C SER A 15 0.69 16.39 -2.46
N ARG A 16 -0.11 17.04 -3.31
CA ARG A 16 -1.32 16.48 -3.90
C ARG A 16 -0.94 15.80 -5.21
N TRP A 17 -1.02 14.48 -5.23
CA TRP A 17 -0.84 13.69 -6.45
C TRP A 17 -2.16 13.69 -7.23
N VAL A 18 -2.18 14.27 -8.43
CA VAL A 18 -3.36 14.29 -9.30
C VAL A 18 -3.19 13.24 -10.39
N LEU A 19 -4.06 12.22 -10.39
CA LEU A 19 -4.10 11.20 -11.44
C LEU A 19 -4.83 11.78 -12.67
N ARG A 20 -4.09 12.16 -13.72
CA ARG A 20 -4.69 12.49 -15.01
C ARG A 20 -4.88 11.22 -15.85
N TYR A 21 -6.15 10.83 -16.04
CA TYR A 21 -6.55 9.79 -16.99
C TYR A 21 -7.74 10.28 -17.82
N ARG A 22 -7.90 9.78 -19.06
CA ARG A 22 -9.11 9.96 -19.87
C ARG A 22 -10.05 8.79 -19.58
N VAL A 23 -11.20 9.06 -18.99
CA VAL A 23 -12.38 8.19 -19.16
C VAL A 23 -12.83 8.45 -20.60
N LYS A 24 -13.07 7.40 -21.40
CA LYS A 24 -13.58 7.58 -22.76
C LYS A 24 -14.82 8.46 -22.68
N ASP A 25 -14.80 9.59 -23.37
CA ASP A 25 -15.98 10.43 -23.51
C ASP A 25 -17.09 9.56 -24.11
N ASP A 26 -18.23 9.48 -23.44
CA ASP A 26 -19.43 8.84 -23.98
C ASP A 26 -19.87 9.65 -25.21
N VAL A 27 -19.40 9.24 -26.39
CA VAL A 27 -20.06 9.60 -27.64
C VAL A 27 -21.27 8.68 -27.75
N PRO A 28 -22.52 9.16 -27.62
CA PRO A 28 -23.68 8.32 -27.85
C PRO A 28 -23.62 7.83 -29.31
N PRO A 29 -23.87 6.54 -29.59
CA PRO A 29 -23.74 6.02 -30.94
C PRO A 29 -24.77 6.73 -31.83
N LYS A 30 -24.29 7.35 -32.92
CA LYS A 30 -25.15 7.83 -34.01
C LYS A 30 -25.95 6.63 -34.52
N LYS A 31 -27.29 6.78 -34.55
CA LYS A 31 -28.18 5.87 -35.26
C LYS A 31 -27.90 5.97 -36.75
N GLU A 32 -27.24 4.97 -37.31
CA GLU A 32 -27.33 4.69 -38.75
C GLU A 32 -28.04 3.35 -38.92
N SER A 33 -29.22 3.45 -39.52
CA SER A 33 -30.03 2.33 -39.99
C SER A 33 -29.42 1.78 -41.27
N HIS A 34 -28.98 0.52 -41.26
CA HIS A 34 -29.19 -0.41 -42.37
C HIS A 34 -28.99 -1.85 -41.88
N GLY A 35 -30.02 -2.67 -42.06
CA GLY A 35 -29.94 -4.12 -41.85
C GLY A 35 -29.27 -4.81 -43.04
N PHE A 36 -28.54 -5.89 -42.78
CA PHE A 36 -29.02 -7.26 -43.03
C PHE A 36 -28.02 -8.29 -42.46
N SER A 37 -28.59 -9.43 -42.11
CA SER A 37 -28.07 -10.67 -41.53
C SER A 37 -26.69 -11.16 -42.00
N ASN A 38 -25.88 -11.70 -41.08
CA ASN A 38 -25.65 -13.16 -40.99
C ASN A 38 -24.73 -13.56 -39.83
N VAL A 39 -24.90 -14.82 -39.46
CA VAL A 39 -24.50 -15.53 -38.24
C VAL A 39 -22.98 -15.73 -38.13
N ILE A 40 -22.53 -15.75 -36.87
CA ILE A 40 -21.18 -15.93 -36.30
C ILE A 40 -20.47 -17.21 -36.81
N PRO A 41 -19.12 -17.22 -36.89
CA PRO A 41 -18.41 -18.16 -36.02
C PRO A 41 -17.36 -17.49 -35.12
N LEU A 42 -17.36 -17.97 -33.88
CA LEU A 42 -16.47 -17.67 -32.79
C LEU A 42 -15.00 -17.87 -33.20
N TYR A 43 -14.16 -16.89 -32.90
CA TYR A 43 -12.72 -16.99 -33.04
C TYR A 43 -12.16 -18.18 -32.25
N PRO A 44 -11.12 -18.86 -32.76
CA PRO A 44 -10.58 -20.06 -32.14
C PRO A 44 -9.86 -19.72 -30.83
N ALA A 45 -10.27 -20.42 -29.78
CA ALA A 45 -9.56 -20.51 -28.51
C ALA A 45 -8.20 -21.20 -28.73
N ASN A 46 -7.12 -20.44 -28.87
CA ASN A 46 -5.80 -20.88 -28.42
C ASN A 46 -4.77 -19.74 -28.43
N ARG A 47 -4.41 -19.23 -27.25
CA ARG A 47 -3.03 -18.81 -26.93
C ARG A 47 -2.88 -18.64 -25.43
N ARG A 48 -2.48 -19.75 -24.81
CA ARG A 48 -1.63 -19.88 -23.62
C ARG A 48 -1.79 -18.78 -22.57
N ASN A 49 -2.50 -19.15 -21.50
CA ASN A 49 -2.29 -18.59 -20.16
C ASN A 49 -0.79 -18.55 -19.86
N ASN A 50 -0.16 -17.38 -20.03
CA ASN A 50 1.07 -17.07 -19.32
C ASN A 50 0.67 -16.67 -17.90
N PHE A 51 0.26 -17.67 -17.11
CA PHE A 51 0.46 -17.60 -15.68
C PHE A 51 1.98 -17.52 -15.50
N PHE A 52 2.48 -16.34 -15.10
CA PHE A 52 3.82 -16.23 -14.53
C PHE A 52 3.82 -16.99 -13.21
N SER A 53 3.88 -18.32 -13.28
CA SER A 53 4.35 -19.14 -12.17
C SER A 53 5.86 -18.92 -12.12
N LEU A 54 6.29 -18.09 -11.18
CA LEU A 54 7.67 -18.15 -10.69
C LEU A 54 8.00 -19.61 -10.41
N PRO A 55 9.16 -20.13 -10.85
CA PRO A 55 9.54 -21.49 -10.51
C PRO A 55 9.54 -21.60 -8.99
N GLU A 56 8.83 -22.60 -8.46
CA GLU A 56 8.82 -22.93 -7.04
C GLU A 56 10.27 -23.20 -6.63
N GLY A 57 10.93 -22.17 -6.10
CA GLY A 57 12.24 -22.30 -5.50
C GLY A 57 12.15 -23.32 -4.38
N THR A 58 13.16 -24.18 -4.28
CA THR A 58 13.29 -25.13 -3.17
C THR A 58 13.58 -24.35 -1.89
N SER A 59 12.56 -23.77 -1.28
CA SER A 59 12.69 -23.15 0.04
C SER A 59 13.10 -24.25 1.01
N LYS A 60 14.28 -24.13 1.63
CA LYS A 60 14.57 -24.88 2.85
C LYS A 60 13.43 -24.61 3.83
N LEU A 61 12.90 -25.65 4.46
CA LEU A 61 11.76 -25.54 5.36
C LEU A 61 12.09 -24.57 6.51
N MET A 62 11.64 -23.32 6.41
CA MET A 62 11.82 -22.33 7.47
C MET A 62 10.68 -22.46 8.48
N VAL A 63 11.00 -22.83 9.72
CA VAL A 63 10.02 -22.87 10.80
C VAL A 63 9.80 -21.45 11.32
N VAL A 64 8.59 -20.92 11.12
CA VAL A 64 8.19 -19.59 11.57
C VAL A 64 6.97 -19.66 12.50
N PRO A 65 6.76 -18.65 13.37
CA PRO A 65 5.54 -18.58 14.17
C PRO A 65 4.28 -18.56 13.30
N VAL A 66 3.19 -19.19 13.78
CA VAL A 66 1.89 -19.24 13.09
C VAL A 66 1.38 -17.85 12.66
N PRO A 67 1.49 -16.78 13.48
CA PRO A 67 1.10 -15.45 13.02
C PRO A 67 1.87 -14.98 11.79
N LEU A 68 3.19 -15.23 11.72
CA LEU A 68 4.01 -14.88 10.58
C LEU A 68 3.65 -15.72 9.35
N LEU A 69 3.37 -17.02 9.51
CA LEU A 69 2.90 -17.87 8.42
C LEU A 69 1.59 -17.35 7.81
N ASN A 70 0.65 -16.89 8.62
CA ASN A 70 -0.60 -16.32 8.13
C ASN A 70 -0.38 -15.00 7.36
N ILE A 71 0.58 -14.18 7.80
CA ILE A 71 0.98 -12.96 7.09
C ILE A 71 1.62 -13.32 5.74
N VAL A 72 2.48 -14.33 5.70
CA VAL A 72 3.08 -14.84 4.45
C VAL A 72 2.00 -15.33 3.51
N HIS A 73 0.99 -16.03 4.00
CA HIS A 73 -0.15 -16.46 3.18
C HIS A 73 -0.96 -15.26 2.63
N PHE A 74 -1.17 -14.23 3.46
CA PHE A 74 -1.87 -13.01 3.05
C PHE A 74 -1.08 -12.21 1.99
N HIS A 75 0.24 -12.09 2.17
CA HIS A 75 1.11 -11.30 1.30
C HIS A 75 1.54 -12.07 0.02
N GLY A 76 1.66 -13.39 0.12
CA GLY A 76 2.02 -14.31 -0.97
C GLY A 76 3.45 -14.84 -0.93
N HIS A 77 4.35 -14.26 -0.13
CA HIS A 77 5.72 -14.75 0.05
C HIS A 77 6.33 -14.20 1.36
N LEU A 78 7.46 -14.76 1.79
CA LEU A 78 8.25 -14.26 2.92
C LEU A 78 9.44 -13.46 2.39
N CYS A 79 9.54 -12.18 2.75
CA CYS A 79 10.65 -11.31 2.40
C CYS A 79 11.16 -10.53 3.62
N PRO A 80 12.36 -9.91 3.54
CA PRO A 80 12.94 -9.16 4.66
C PRO A 80 12.01 -8.05 5.17
N GLU A 81 11.41 -7.29 4.27
CA GLU A 81 10.51 -6.18 4.64
C GLU A 81 9.23 -6.67 5.35
N LEU A 82 8.68 -7.81 4.93
CA LEU A 82 7.53 -8.42 5.60
C LEU A 82 7.90 -8.85 7.04
N ALA A 83 9.10 -9.42 7.22
CA ALA A 83 9.62 -9.78 8.54
C ALA A 83 9.83 -8.54 9.43
N VAL A 84 10.31 -7.41 8.87
CA VAL A 84 10.38 -6.13 9.57
C VAL A 84 8.99 -5.67 10.01
N GLY A 85 8.01 -5.68 9.10
CA GLY A 85 6.63 -5.30 9.44
C GLY A 85 6.02 -6.17 10.54
N TYR A 86 6.30 -7.47 10.53
CA TYR A 86 5.89 -8.39 11.60
C TYR A 86 6.51 -8.01 12.94
N ARG A 87 7.84 -7.79 12.98
CA ARG A 87 8.55 -7.35 14.20
C ARG A 87 8.03 -6.01 14.73
N VAL A 88 7.78 -5.04 13.86
CA VAL A 88 7.17 -3.76 14.25
C VAL A 88 5.75 -3.96 14.81
N GLY A 89 4.96 -4.87 14.23
CA GLY A 89 3.64 -5.23 14.76
C GLY A 89 3.71 -5.82 16.16
N LEU A 90 4.70 -6.67 16.46
CA LEU A 90 4.96 -7.19 17.80
C LEU A 90 5.34 -6.09 18.79
N VAL A 91 6.17 -5.13 18.37
CA VAL A 91 6.50 -3.94 19.18
C VAL A 91 5.23 -3.15 19.53
N ALA A 92 4.36 -2.90 18.56
CA ALA A 92 3.11 -2.18 18.80
C ALA A 92 2.16 -2.94 19.76
N GLN A 93 2.05 -4.25 19.61
CA GLN A 93 1.30 -5.11 20.53
C GLN A 93 1.86 -5.03 21.96
N LYS A 94 3.17 -5.12 22.12
CA LYS A 94 3.86 -5.08 23.42
C LYS A 94 3.75 -3.71 24.10
N GLU A 95 3.98 -2.63 23.36
CA GLU A 95 4.09 -1.27 23.90
C GLU A 95 2.73 -0.58 24.11
N LEU A 96 1.69 -0.97 23.36
CA LEU A 96 0.38 -0.30 23.37
C LEU A 96 -0.80 -1.25 23.62
N GLY A 97 -0.57 -2.57 23.65
CA GLY A 97 -1.66 -3.54 23.67
C GLY A 97 -2.56 -3.47 22.43
N LEU A 98 -2.03 -2.97 21.31
CA LEU A 98 -2.75 -2.84 20.04
C LEU A 98 -2.97 -4.22 19.43
N THR A 99 -4.23 -4.66 19.38
CA THR A 99 -4.65 -5.90 18.75
C THR A 99 -5.67 -5.64 17.66
N ARG A 100 -5.95 -6.65 16.82
CA ARG A 100 -6.94 -6.54 15.74
C ARG A 100 -8.33 -6.13 16.26
N GLU A 101 -8.71 -6.60 17.45
CA GLU A 101 -10.01 -6.30 18.08
C GLU A 101 -10.11 -4.84 18.54
N LYS A 102 -8.96 -4.24 18.87
CA LYS A 102 -8.86 -2.84 19.30
C LYS A 102 -8.55 -1.89 18.15
N ALA A 103 -8.38 -2.38 16.93
CA ALA A 103 -7.96 -1.59 15.78
C ALA A 103 -8.78 -0.30 15.57
N LYS A 104 -10.08 -0.33 15.87
CA LYS A 104 -10.99 0.83 15.73
C LYS A 104 -10.57 2.05 16.59
N ASP A 105 -9.86 1.81 17.68
CA ASP A 105 -9.46 2.83 18.65
C ASP A 105 -8.07 3.40 18.32
N PHE A 106 -7.40 2.87 17.30
CA PHE A 106 -6.04 3.22 16.92
C PHE A 106 -5.92 3.60 15.44
N PHE A 107 -4.87 4.34 15.13
CA PHE A 107 -4.39 4.55 13.77
C PHE A 107 -2.91 4.19 13.65
N VAL A 108 -2.51 3.82 12.44
CA VAL A 108 -1.13 3.53 12.04
C VAL A 108 -0.74 4.44 10.90
N LEU A 109 0.42 5.09 11.01
CA LEU A 109 1.05 5.82 9.92
C LEU A 109 2.32 5.10 9.49
N ALA A 110 2.56 4.98 8.19
CA ALA A 110 3.81 4.46 7.64
C ALA A 110 4.46 5.51 6.72
N GLU A 111 5.79 5.63 6.79
CA GLU A 111 6.58 6.48 5.90
C GLU A 111 7.08 5.74 4.64
N ASN A 112 6.48 4.60 4.30
CA ASN A 112 6.80 3.79 3.12
C ASN A 112 5.55 3.07 2.58
N MET A 113 5.69 2.45 1.40
CA MET A 113 4.70 1.57 0.79
C MET A 113 5.31 0.23 0.36
N THR A 114 5.92 -0.50 1.30
CA THR A 114 6.58 -1.80 1.02
C THR A 114 5.86 -2.97 1.68
N SER A 115 6.33 -4.20 1.50
CA SER A 115 5.70 -5.41 2.08
C SER A 115 5.48 -5.34 3.59
N ALA A 116 6.25 -4.50 4.30
CA ALA A 116 6.08 -4.26 5.72
C ALA A 116 4.67 -3.78 6.10
N ILE A 117 4.00 -3.00 5.24
CA ILE A 117 2.67 -2.46 5.54
C ILE A 117 1.60 -3.57 5.57
N ASP A 118 1.76 -4.62 4.77
CA ASP A 118 0.83 -5.75 4.76
C ASP A 118 0.89 -6.53 6.07
N ALA A 119 2.11 -6.77 6.58
CA ALA A 119 2.30 -7.35 7.90
C ALA A 119 1.66 -6.48 9.00
N LEU A 120 1.82 -5.16 8.94
CA LEU A 120 1.24 -4.25 9.94
C LEU A 120 -0.28 -4.22 9.88
N GLN A 121 -0.87 -4.16 8.69
CA GLN A 121 -2.32 -4.23 8.51
C GLN A 121 -2.88 -5.54 9.07
N PHE A 122 -2.19 -6.65 8.83
CA PHE A 122 -2.57 -7.95 9.37
C PHE A 122 -2.41 -8.01 10.90
N MET A 123 -1.27 -7.60 11.44
CA MET A 123 -0.97 -7.71 12.88
C MET A 123 -1.84 -6.80 13.75
N THR A 124 -2.10 -5.58 13.27
CA THR A 124 -2.79 -4.55 14.06
C THR A 124 -4.29 -4.49 13.78
N GLY A 125 -4.75 -5.00 12.64
CA GLY A 125 -6.11 -4.81 12.15
C GLY A 125 -6.41 -3.38 11.70
N CYS A 126 -5.46 -2.44 11.81
CA CYS A 126 -5.57 -1.11 11.23
C CYS A 126 -5.31 -1.26 9.73
N THR A 127 -6.32 -1.04 8.89
CA THR A 127 -6.23 -1.26 7.44
C THR A 127 -6.56 0.01 6.67
N ILE A 128 -6.15 0.05 5.40
CA ILE A 128 -6.57 1.12 4.50
C ILE A 128 -8.11 1.12 4.37
N GLY A 129 -8.71 -0.08 4.33
CA GLY A 129 -10.16 -0.25 4.15
C GLY A 129 -11.00 0.31 5.29
N ASN A 130 -10.59 0.09 6.55
CA ASN A 130 -11.25 0.65 7.73
C ASN A 130 -10.78 2.08 8.08
N GLN A 131 -9.93 2.68 7.25
CA GLN A 131 -9.39 4.03 7.40
C GLN A 131 -8.57 4.24 8.68
N ASN A 132 -7.93 3.18 9.19
CA ASN A 132 -7.05 3.27 10.35
C ASN A 132 -5.57 3.11 9.96
N PHE A 133 -5.26 2.86 8.69
CA PHE A 133 -3.88 2.81 8.19
C PHE A 133 -3.67 3.89 7.12
N PHE A 134 -2.58 4.65 7.25
CA PHE A 134 -2.23 5.73 6.34
C PHE A 134 -0.75 5.60 5.94
N ALA A 135 -0.50 5.46 4.65
CA ALA A 135 0.86 5.45 4.11
C ALA A 135 1.19 6.80 3.47
N TYR A 136 2.29 7.40 3.92
CA TYR A 136 2.91 8.58 3.31
C TYR A 136 4.29 8.15 2.82
N ASP A 137 4.39 7.71 1.58
CA ASP A 137 5.63 7.13 1.08
C ASP A 137 6.77 8.17 1.00
N LEU A 138 7.65 8.13 1.99
CA LEU A 138 8.90 8.89 2.07
C LEU A 138 10.13 7.98 1.90
N GLY A 139 9.91 6.70 1.55
CA GLY A 139 10.96 5.68 1.44
C GLY A 139 11.60 5.29 2.78
N LYS A 140 10.95 5.55 3.92
CA LYS A 140 11.51 5.28 5.25
C LYS A 140 10.74 4.17 5.97
N HIS A 141 11.46 3.20 6.53
CA HIS A 141 10.89 2.23 7.46
C HIS A 141 10.63 2.85 8.85
N VAL A 142 9.69 3.79 8.89
CA VAL A 142 9.24 4.48 10.09
C VAL A 142 7.73 4.32 10.19
N TYR A 143 7.28 3.93 11.39
CA TYR A 143 5.89 3.63 11.68
C TYR A 143 5.46 4.35 12.95
N TYR A 144 4.25 4.89 12.94
CA TYR A 144 3.66 5.59 14.07
C TYR A 144 2.37 4.90 14.47
N PHE A 145 2.17 4.72 15.78
CA PHE A 145 0.99 4.09 16.36
C PHE A 145 0.41 5.04 17.40
N GLY A 146 -0.83 5.48 17.23
CA GLY A 146 -1.52 6.35 18.17
C GLY A 146 -2.97 5.94 18.35
N SER A 147 -3.57 6.31 19.48
CA SER A 147 -5.01 6.14 19.70
C SER A 147 -5.79 7.34 19.14
N PHE A 148 -6.99 7.09 18.64
CA PHE A 148 -7.91 8.18 18.34
C PHE A 148 -8.33 8.88 19.63
N PRO A 149 -8.48 10.21 19.61
CA PRO A 149 -8.83 10.96 20.79
C PRO A 149 -10.26 10.63 21.23
N ALA A 150 -10.44 10.41 22.53
CA ALA A 150 -11.77 10.37 23.15
C ALA A 150 -12.35 11.80 23.39
N GLY A 151 -11.57 12.84 23.13
CA GLY A 151 -11.91 14.25 23.42
C GLY A 151 -11.34 15.23 22.39
N SER A 152 -11.27 16.52 22.75
CA SER A 152 -10.97 17.65 21.86
C SER A 152 -9.48 17.99 21.68
N GLU A 153 -8.57 17.18 22.22
CA GLU A 153 -7.12 17.40 22.13
C GLU A 153 -6.61 17.26 20.68
N PRO A 154 -6.03 18.31 20.08
CA PRO A 154 -5.66 18.31 18.67
C PRO A 154 -4.40 17.48 18.37
N ARG A 155 -3.59 17.15 19.38
CA ARG A 155 -2.39 16.31 19.24
C ARG A 155 -2.46 15.15 20.23
N GLN A 156 -2.01 13.99 19.79
CA GLN A 156 -1.92 12.79 20.60
C GLN A 156 -0.48 12.30 20.64
N GLU A 157 -0.08 11.77 21.79
CA GLU A 157 1.17 11.02 21.88
C GLU A 157 1.04 9.74 21.05
N ALA A 158 2.06 9.44 20.26
CA ALA A 158 2.15 8.25 19.44
C ALA A 158 3.51 7.58 19.67
N LEU A 159 3.51 6.24 19.61
CA LEU A 159 4.73 5.46 19.53
C LEU A 159 5.28 5.56 18.11
N ARG A 160 6.53 6.01 17.98
CA ARG A 160 7.29 5.99 16.73
C ARG A 160 8.30 4.85 16.78
N VAL A 161 8.32 4.01 15.76
CA VAL A 161 9.27 2.90 15.58
C VAL A 161 9.99 3.10 14.24
N ALA A 162 11.31 3.23 14.28
CA ALA A 162 12.14 3.42 13.08
C ALA A 162 13.16 2.30 12.96
N LEU A 163 13.23 1.65 11.79
CA LEU A 163 14.31 0.73 11.44
C LEU A 163 15.63 1.51 11.33
N ILE A 164 16.65 1.06 12.04
CA ILE A 164 18.00 1.66 12.00
C ILE A 164 19.05 0.73 11.41
N ASN A 165 18.75 -0.56 11.31
CA ASN A 165 19.63 -1.55 10.70
C ASN A 165 19.28 -1.68 9.20
N PRO A 166 20.24 -1.53 8.28
CA PRO A 166 20.01 -1.64 6.83
C PRO A 166 19.86 -3.10 6.35
N ILE A 167 19.56 -4.06 7.23
CA ILE A 167 19.39 -5.49 6.94
C ILE A 167 18.41 -5.85 5.79
N VAL A 168 17.50 -4.93 5.45
CA VAL A 168 16.60 -5.08 4.30
C VAL A 168 17.28 -4.76 2.96
N ASP A 169 18.45 -4.13 2.99
CA ASP A 169 19.23 -3.75 1.82
C ASP A 169 20.01 -4.96 1.28
N LEU A 170 19.44 -5.58 0.26
CA LEU A 170 20.07 -6.65 -0.51
C LEU A 170 20.75 -6.12 -1.79
N SER A 171 21.13 -4.84 -1.84
CA SER A 171 21.77 -4.24 -3.03
C SER A 171 23.06 -4.93 -3.46
N HIS A 172 23.76 -5.60 -2.55
CA HIS A 172 24.91 -6.46 -2.86
C HIS A 172 24.56 -7.63 -3.80
N GLN A 173 23.28 -8.02 -3.87
CA GLN A 173 22.72 -9.00 -4.81
C GLN A 173 22.06 -8.34 -6.04
N GLY A 174 22.19 -7.03 -6.22
CA GLY A 174 21.41 -6.27 -7.21
C GLY A 174 21.62 -6.70 -8.66
N ASP A 175 22.77 -7.28 -9.00
CA ASP A 175 22.99 -7.83 -10.34
C ASP A 175 22.30 -9.19 -10.57
N ILE A 176 22.15 -9.99 -9.51
CA ILE A 176 21.36 -11.23 -9.54
C ILE A 176 19.89 -10.88 -9.68
N GLU A 177 19.40 -9.95 -8.86
CA GLU A 177 18.02 -9.47 -8.91
C GLU A 177 17.65 -8.96 -10.32
N LYS A 178 18.51 -8.13 -10.95
CA LYS A 178 18.31 -7.68 -12.34
C LYS A 178 18.19 -8.84 -13.33
N ARG A 179 18.97 -9.91 -13.16
CA ARG A 179 18.87 -11.11 -14.01
C ARG A 179 17.56 -11.85 -13.78
N ILE A 180 17.11 -11.97 -12.54
CA ILE A 180 15.82 -12.60 -12.17
C ILE A 180 14.67 -11.84 -12.81
N VAL A 181 14.59 -10.53 -12.60
CA VAL A 181 13.54 -9.66 -13.16
C VAL A 181 13.54 -9.68 -14.68
N ALA A 182 14.71 -9.78 -15.31
CA ALA A 182 14.84 -9.90 -16.76
C ALA A 182 14.56 -11.31 -17.30
N GLY A 183 14.26 -12.30 -16.46
CA GLY A 183 14.05 -13.70 -16.87
C GLY A 183 15.32 -14.38 -17.41
N ARG A 184 16.50 -13.90 -17.03
CA ARG A 184 17.82 -14.38 -17.47
C ARG A 184 18.63 -15.05 -16.36
N ALA A 185 18.04 -15.23 -15.18
CA ALA A 185 18.68 -15.89 -14.06
C ALA A 185 18.86 -17.39 -14.30
N SER A 186 20.01 -17.91 -13.92
CA SER A 186 20.27 -19.34 -13.81
C SER A 186 19.60 -19.94 -12.57
N ALA A 187 19.56 -21.27 -12.46
CA ALA A 187 19.11 -21.93 -11.23
C ALA A 187 19.98 -21.56 -10.02
N ALA A 188 21.30 -21.42 -10.24
CA ALA A 188 22.24 -20.99 -9.20
C ALA A 188 21.98 -19.55 -8.74
N ASP A 189 21.68 -18.64 -9.68
CA ASP A 189 21.28 -17.26 -9.36
C ASP A 189 20.04 -17.22 -8.46
N LEU A 190 19.04 -18.04 -8.76
CA LEU A 190 17.81 -18.12 -7.97
C LEU A 190 18.08 -18.68 -6.57
N GLU A 191 18.90 -19.71 -6.45
CA GLU A 191 19.27 -20.32 -5.17
C GLU A 191 20.08 -19.34 -4.30
N GLU A 192 21.06 -18.64 -4.89
CA GLU A 192 21.86 -17.63 -4.21
C GLU A 192 20.99 -16.47 -3.70
N TYR A 193 20.09 -15.96 -4.55
CA TYR A 193 19.18 -14.89 -4.18
C TYR A 193 18.21 -15.32 -3.07
N GLN A 194 17.64 -16.53 -3.18
CA GLN A 194 16.75 -17.07 -2.14
C GLN A 194 17.50 -17.26 -0.81
N GLN A 195 18.74 -17.73 -0.84
CA GLN A 195 19.55 -17.90 0.36
C GLN A 195 19.84 -16.55 1.04
N ALA A 196 20.12 -15.50 0.26
CA ALA A 196 20.30 -14.14 0.79
C ALA A 196 19.00 -13.62 1.46
N ILE A 197 17.84 -13.87 0.85
CA ILE A 197 16.53 -13.55 1.44
C ILE A 197 16.33 -14.30 2.75
N ASP A 198 16.57 -15.62 2.76
CA ASP A 198 16.39 -16.47 3.93
C ASP A 198 17.29 -16.07 5.10
N ASP A 199 18.53 -15.68 4.81
CA ASP A 199 19.50 -15.25 5.81
C ASP A 199 19.11 -13.89 6.41
N ALA A 200 18.73 -12.92 5.57
CA ALA A 200 18.24 -11.62 6.04
C ALA A 200 16.98 -11.78 6.89
N VAL A 201 16.02 -12.61 6.47
CA VAL A 201 14.81 -12.89 7.27
C VAL A 201 15.16 -13.52 8.61
N ARG A 202 16.05 -14.51 8.64
CA ARG A 202 16.47 -15.18 9.89
C ARG A 202 17.13 -14.19 10.85
N GLU A 203 17.98 -13.32 10.34
CA GLU A 203 18.63 -12.29 11.14
C GLU A 203 17.61 -11.26 11.65
N ILE A 204 16.68 -10.76 10.82
CA ILE A 204 15.59 -9.85 11.24
C ILE A 204 14.74 -10.47 12.35
N LEU A 205 14.44 -11.76 12.27
CA LEU A 205 13.61 -12.43 13.28
C LEU A 205 14.34 -12.71 14.60
N SER A 206 15.68 -12.73 14.61
CA SER A 206 16.48 -13.12 15.78
C SER A 206 17.17 -11.95 16.48
N ILE A 207 17.51 -10.88 15.75
CA ILE A 207 18.20 -9.72 16.31
C ILE A 207 17.35 -9.02 17.41
N PRO A 208 17.96 -8.52 18.50
CA PRO A 208 17.24 -7.76 19.53
C PRO A 208 16.56 -6.51 18.98
N ASP A 209 15.42 -6.13 19.57
CA ASP A 209 14.64 -4.94 19.16
C ASP A 209 15.51 -3.68 19.14
N GLU A 210 16.40 -3.50 20.12
CA GLU A 210 17.24 -2.31 20.30
C GLU A 210 18.32 -2.17 19.22
N SER A 211 18.70 -3.29 18.59
CA SER A 211 19.66 -3.30 17.48
C SER A 211 18.99 -3.17 16.12
N LEU A 212 17.67 -3.38 16.06
CA LEU A 212 16.87 -3.30 14.83
C LEU A 212 16.14 -1.95 14.72
N PHE A 213 15.61 -1.46 15.84
CA PHE A 213 14.73 -0.31 15.91
C PHE A 213 15.16 0.75 16.93
N VAL A 214 14.88 2.01 16.59
CA VAL A 214 14.76 3.09 17.58
C VAL A 214 13.28 3.34 17.84
N LYS A 215 12.91 3.28 19.12
CA LYS A 215 11.55 3.56 19.61
C LYS A 215 11.53 4.91 20.33
N SER A 216 10.56 5.76 20.03
CA SER A 216 10.39 7.05 20.72
C SER A 216 8.92 7.43 20.84
N ARG A 217 8.60 8.37 21.75
CA ARG A 217 7.28 8.99 21.87
C ARG A 217 7.30 10.33 21.16
N VAL A 218 6.28 10.59 20.34
CA VAL A 218 6.13 11.84 19.57
C VAL A 218 4.70 12.34 19.65
N PHE A 219 4.48 13.64 19.51
CA PHE A 219 3.13 14.22 19.44
C PHE A 219 2.75 14.53 18.00
N LEU A 220 1.64 13.98 17.54
CA LEU A 220 1.15 14.20 16.18
C LEU A 220 -0.36 14.42 16.15
N ARG A 221 -0.86 15.02 15.07
CA ARG A 221 -2.30 15.15 14.85
C ARG A 221 -2.84 13.86 14.25
N PRO A 222 -3.86 13.22 14.85
CA PRO A 222 -4.50 12.07 14.24
C PRO A 222 -5.02 12.38 12.84
N PRO A 223 -4.93 11.44 11.89
CA PRO A 223 -5.59 11.59 10.60
C PRO A 223 -7.09 11.79 10.75
N GLN A 224 -7.66 12.60 9.87
CA GLN A 224 -9.11 12.75 9.81
C GLN A 224 -9.73 11.50 9.17
N THR A 225 -10.61 10.83 9.92
CA THR A 225 -11.41 9.72 9.42
C THR A 225 -12.83 10.20 9.08
N ALA A 226 -13.33 9.84 7.91
CA ALA A 226 -14.69 10.18 7.53
C ALA A 226 -15.68 9.18 8.17
N CYS A 227 -16.60 9.67 9.00
CA CYS A 227 -17.53 8.86 9.77
C CYS A 227 -18.75 8.37 8.95
N ARG A 228 -19.16 9.11 7.92
CA ARG A 228 -20.27 8.75 7.02
C ARG A 228 -19.92 9.11 5.59
N ARG A 229 -20.10 8.17 4.66
CA ARG A 229 -19.89 8.43 3.22
C ARG A 229 -21.24 8.64 2.56
N ASP A 230 -21.60 9.90 2.35
CA ASP A 230 -22.68 10.24 1.42
C ASP A 230 -22.07 10.35 0.02
N TYR A 231 -22.83 9.94 -1.00
CA TYR A 231 -22.36 9.90 -2.38
C TYR A 231 -23.28 10.71 -3.29
N VAL A 232 -22.69 11.37 -4.27
CA VAL A 232 -23.37 12.14 -5.31
C VAL A 232 -22.78 11.82 -6.68
N LYS A 233 -23.48 12.15 -7.75
CA LYS A 233 -22.91 12.10 -9.10
C LYS A 233 -22.14 13.37 -9.38
N CYS A 234 -20.94 13.26 -9.93
CA CYS A 234 -20.20 14.39 -10.46
C CYS A 234 -20.98 15.02 -11.61
N SER A 235 -21.18 16.34 -11.57
CA SER A 235 -21.98 17.06 -12.58
C SER A 235 -21.34 17.04 -13.98
N CYS A 236 -20.02 16.83 -14.07
CA CYS A 236 -19.29 16.81 -15.34
C CYS A 236 -19.17 15.40 -15.97
N CYS A 237 -18.75 14.39 -15.21
CA CYS A 237 -18.53 13.03 -15.76
C CYS A 237 -19.63 12.02 -15.40
N GLY A 238 -20.59 12.36 -14.53
CA GLY A 238 -21.66 11.46 -14.08
C GLY A 238 -21.23 10.36 -13.09
N GLU A 239 -19.93 10.18 -12.84
CA GLU A 239 -19.40 9.19 -11.91
C GLU A 239 -19.78 9.49 -10.45
N VAL A 240 -19.95 8.43 -9.65
CA VAL A 240 -20.30 8.53 -8.23
C VAL A 240 -19.07 8.91 -7.41
N VAL A 241 -19.18 9.95 -6.59
CA VAL A 241 -18.10 10.48 -5.76
C VAL A 241 -18.61 10.73 -4.35
N ALA A 242 -17.77 10.46 -3.36
CA ALA A 242 -18.07 10.78 -1.97
C ALA A 242 -18.19 12.31 -1.81
N VAL A 243 -19.23 12.79 -1.14
CA VAL A 243 -19.51 14.23 -0.95
C VAL A 243 -18.29 14.95 -0.37
N GLN A 244 -17.60 14.36 0.60
CA GLN A 244 -16.42 14.98 1.23
C GLN A 244 -15.20 15.07 0.30
N LYS A 245 -15.24 14.38 -0.85
CA LYS A 245 -14.22 14.41 -1.90
C LYS A 245 -14.68 15.18 -3.14
N THR A 246 -15.78 15.93 -3.05
CA THR A 246 -16.20 16.85 -4.11
C THR A 246 -15.53 18.21 -3.97
N VAL A 247 -15.47 18.96 -5.07
CA VAL A 247 -15.12 20.38 -5.11
C VAL A 247 -16.37 21.12 -5.56
N VAL A 248 -16.70 22.21 -4.87
CA VAL A 248 -17.82 23.09 -5.22
C VAL A 248 -17.35 24.01 -6.35
N GLY A 249 -17.91 23.83 -7.55
CA GLY A 249 -17.79 24.78 -8.66
C GLY A 249 -18.82 25.90 -8.55
N GLU A 250 -18.90 26.75 -9.58
CA GLU A 250 -19.77 27.95 -9.56
C GLU A 250 -21.25 27.67 -9.27
N ASP A 251 -21.77 26.46 -9.54
CA ASP A 251 -23.09 25.97 -9.06
C ASP A 251 -23.21 24.43 -9.09
N GLU A 252 -22.10 23.70 -9.08
CA GLU A 252 -22.08 22.24 -9.32
C GLU A 252 -21.12 21.50 -8.39
N LEU A 253 -21.51 20.31 -7.92
CA LEU A 253 -20.58 19.39 -7.26
C LEU A 253 -19.78 18.61 -8.31
N LEU A 254 -18.46 18.74 -8.24
CA LEU A 254 -17.54 18.09 -9.17
C LEU A 254 -16.60 17.13 -8.44
N CYS A 255 -16.25 16.02 -9.08
CA CYS A 255 -15.13 15.21 -8.60
C CYS A 255 -13.81 16.00 -8.76
N GLN A 256 -12.81 15.69 -7.93
CA GLN A 256 -11.52 16.39 -7.93
C GLN A 256 -10.82 16.40 -9.30
N ILE A 257 -11.03 15.35 -10.10
CA ILE A 257 -10.44 15.24 -11.45
C ILE A 257 -11.12 16.22 -12.42
N CYS A 258 -12.45 16.28 -12.44
CA CYS A 258 -13.18 17.21 -13.30
C CYS A 258 -12.95 18.68 -12.88
N ALA A 259 -12.91 18.95 -11.58
CA ALA A 259 -12.59 20.28 -11.07
C ALA A 259 -11.20 20.74 -11.52
N ALA A 260 -10.19 19.89 -11.41
CA ALA A 260 -8.82 20.20 -11.86
C ALA A 260 -8.70 20.41 -13.38
N ARG A 261 -9.60 19.86 -14.19
CA ARG A 261 -9.64 20.09 -15.64
C ARG A 261 -10.27 21.43 -16.01
N LYS A 262 -11.28 21.90 -15.26
CA LYS A 262 -11.95 23.18 -15.51
C LYS A 262 -11.10 24.40 -15.08
N MET A 263 -10.06 24.20 -14.27
CA MET A 263 -9.14 25.24 -13.79
C MET A 263 -7.94 25.50 -14.72
N VAL A 264 -7.87 24.82 -15.87
CA VAL A 264 -6.86 25.00 -16.92
C VAL A 264 -7.53 25.55 -18.16
#